data_AF-A0A816CPW9-F1
#
_entry.id   AF-A0A816CPW9-F1
#
_cell.length_a   1.000
_cell.length_b   1.000
_cell.length_c   1.000
_cell.angle_alpha   90.00
_cell.angle_beta   90.00
_cell.angle_gamma   90.00
#
_symmetry.space_group_name_H-M   'P 1'
#
loop_
_entity.id
_entity.type
_entity.pdbx_description
1 polymer ?
#
loop_
_entity_poly.entity_id
_entity_poly.type
_entity_poly.pdbx_seq_one_letter_code
_entity_poly.pdbx_strand_id
1 'polypeptide(L)'
;MTAQQAAKEEMIAKLKEYYHDNKPQLKQVEEFDQAYSSEDVIRWYVRPFIFRPITQALCTENAGQIHAYRFLINDLRLMILQEYEQIKGSVEHLTVYRGGQFSNDEFEQMKKNIGNTLTKNEFLSTTRTREIALMFANSYDPTSDRKSVLFEITFGANSSAVFADISRRGDYPDESEILFDLGTTFEIQSIDLEEASNLWIIKLKAN
;
A
#
# COMPACT_ATOMS: atom_id res chain seq x y z
N MET A 1 27.60 16.43 6.62
CA MET A 1 26.31 15.91 6.14
C MET A 1 26.21 14.46 6.56
N THR A 2 25.15 14.05 7.27
CA THR A 2 24.95 12.64 7.66
C THR A 2 24.47 11.83 6.44
N ALA A 3 24.66 10.51 6.45
CA ALA A 3 24.15 9.65 5.37
C ALA A 3 22.63 9.74 5.20
N GLN A 4 21.91 9.94 6.32
CA GLN A 4 20.45 10.12 6.33
C GLN A 4 20.04 11.47 5.71
N GLN A 5 20.76 12.55 6.00
CA GLN A 5 20.50 13.86 5.37
C GLN A 5 20.71 13.81 3.86
N ALA A 6 21.78 13.15 3.39
CA ALA A 6 22.03 12.96 1.97
C ALA A 6 20.93 12.15 1.27
N ALA A 7 20.42 11.11 1.94
CA ALA A 7 19.31 10.31 1.42
C ALA A 7 18.00 11.12 1.33
N LYS A 8 17.73 12.00 2.31
CA LYS A 8 16.57 12.92 2.24
C LYS A 8 16.71 13.87 1.06
N GLU A 9 17.84 14.54 0.90
CA GLU A 9 18.07 15.50 -0.20
C GLU A 9 17.92 14.85 -1.58
N GLU A 10 18.42 13.62 -1.75
CA GLU A 10 18.25 12.84 -2.97
C GLU A 10 16.77 12.51 -3.24
N MET A 11 16.04 12.08 -2.22
CA MET A 11 14.60 11.84 -2.32
C MET A 11 13.83 13.11 -2.73
N ILE A 12 14.12 14.26 -2.10
CA ILE A 12 13.49 15.54 -2.43
C ILE A 12 13.76 15.93 -3.88
N ALA A 13 15.00 15.78 -4.35
CA ALA A 13 15.35 16.04 -5.74
C ALA A 13 14.54 15.15 -6.70
N LYS A 14 14.39 13.85 -6.37
CA LYS A 14 13.62 12.90 -7.19
C LYS A 14 12.12 13.23 -7.22
N LEU A 15 11.56 13.67 -6.10
CA LEU A 15 10.16 14.13 -6.05
C LEU A 15 9.95 15.39 -6.90
N LYS A 16 10.89 16.36 -6.84
CA LYS A 16 10.82 17.56 -7.67
C LYS A 16 10.91 17.25 -9.16
N GLU A 17 11.73 16.28 -9.56
CA GLU A 17 11.79 15.78 -10.94
C GLU A 17 10.47 15.12 -11.36
N TYR A 18 9.91 14.24 -10.51
CA TYR A 18 8.63 13.55 -10.77
C TYR A 18 7.47 14.54 -10.96
N TYR A 19 7.46 15.63 -10.19
CA TYR A 19 6.42 16.66 -10.21
C TYR A 19 6.84 17.97 -10.90
N HIS A 20 7.83 17.96 -11.79
CA HIS A 20 8.43 19.19 -12.35
C HIS A 20 7.42 20.22 -12.90
N ASP A 21 6.33 19.75 -13.52
CA ASP A 21 5.27 20.61 -14.08
C ASP A 21 4.04 20.77 -13.16
N ASN A 22 4.08 20.19 -11.96
CA ASN A 22 2.93 20.11 -11.07
C ASN A 22 3.08 20.96 -9.79
N LYS A 23 2.80 22.26 -9.92
CA LYS A 23 3.01 23.27 -8.85
C LYS A 23 2.35 22.92 -7.51
N PRO A 24 1.09 22.45 -7.43
CA PRO A 24 0.49 22.06 -6.16
C PRO A 24 1.26 20.94 -5.43
N GLN A 25 1.75 19.94 -6.16
CA GLN A 25 2.52 18.82 -5.61
C GLN A 25 3.92 19.28 -5.19
N LEU A 26 4.56 20.15 -5.98
CA LEU A 26 5.84 20.76 -5.60
C LEU A 26 5.76 21.52 -4.27
N LYS A 27 4.66 22.24 -4.02
CA LYS A 27 4.43 22.91 -2.73
C LYS A 27 4.33 21.90 -1.57
N GLN A 28 3.69 20.75 -1.79
CA GLN A 28 3.64 19.68 -0.77
C GLN A 28 5.02 19.06 -0.53
N VAL A 29 5.86 18.94 -1.57
CA VAL A 29 7.25 18.50 -1.43
C VAL A 29 8.08 19.49 -0.60
N GLU A 30 7.89 20.80 -0.80
CA GLU A 30 8.55 21.83 0.01
C GLU A 30 8.10 21.81 1.47
N GLU A 31 6.80 21.63 1.71
CA GLU A 31 6.25 21.46 3.07
C GLU A 31 6.85 20.24 3.77
N PHE A 32 6.90 19.11 3.08
CA PHE A 32 7.54 17.89 3.58
C PHE A 32 9.03 18.12 3.89
N ASP A 33 9.78 18.76 3.01
CA ASP A 33 11.20 19.02 3.23
C ASP A 33 11.46 19.82 4.51
N GLN A 34 10.60 20.80 4.81
CA GLN A 34 10.73 21.67 5.98
C GLN A 34 10.17 21.06 7.27
N ALA A 35 9.07 20.31 7.19
CA ALA A 35 8.30 19.86 8.35
C ALA A 35 8.46 18.38 8.70
N TYR A 36 9.17 17.58 7.90
CA TYR A 36 9.30 16.15 8.13
C TYR A 36 9.97 15.81 9.47
N SER A 37 9.32 14.94 10.23
CA SER A 37 9.84 14.18 11.36
C SER A 37 9.59 12.69 11.14
N SER A 38 10.51 11.82 11.56
CA SER A 38 10.35 10.37 11.46
C SER A 38 9.15 9.85 12.25
N GLU A 39 8.73 10.55 13.30
CA GLU A 39 7.55 10.21 14.10
C GLU A 39 6.24 10.33 13.31
N ASP A 40 6.22 11.17 12.27
CA ASP A 40 5.06 11.45 11.41
C ASP A 40 5.12 10.73 10.06
N VAL A 41 6.01 9.74 9.90
CA VAL A 41 6.28 9.10 8.60
C VAL A 41 5.02 8.55 7.92
N ILE A 42 4.08 7.96 8.68
CA ILE A 42 2.80 7.47 8.15
C ILE A 42 2.02 8.61 7.52
N ARG A 43 1.87 9.72 8.26
CA ARG A 43 1.07 10.87 7.85
C ARG A 43 1.56 11.43 6.53
N TRP A 44 2.87 11.44 6.32
CA TRP A 44 3.47 11.82 5.05
C TRP A 44 3.28 10.76 3.97
N TYR A 45 3.47 9.49 4.31
CA TYR A 45 3.38 8.37 3.35
C TYR A 45 2.01 8.25 2.70
N VAL A 46 0.92 8.34 3.47
CA VAL A 46 -0.45 8.18 2.95
C VAL A 46 -0.87 9.29 1.99
N ARG A 47 -0.13 10.41 1.93
CA ARG A 47 -0.45 11.52 1.04
C ARG A 47 -0.08 11.18 -0.41
N PRO A 48 -0.95 11.49 -1.40
CA PRO A 48 -0.74 11.08 -2.79
C PRO A 48 0.60 11.49 -3.42
N PHE A 49 1.19 12.62 -2.99
CA PHE A 49 2.47 13.09 -3.54
C PHE A 49 3.68 12.26 -3.11
N ILE A 50 3.55 11.46 -2.04
CA ILE A 50 4.56 10.51 -1.56
C ILE A 50 4.17 9.10 -1.95
N PHE A 51 2.93 8.71 -1.66
CA PHE A 51 2.41 7.37 -1.92
C PHE A 51 2.66 6.96 -3.37
N ARG A 52 2.24 7.77 -4.35
CA ARG A 52 2.28 7.41 -5.77
C ARG A 52 3.70 7.13 -6.30
N PRO A 53 4.70 8.04 -6.18
CA PRO A 53 6.03 7.81 -6.73
C PRO A 53 6.74 6.63 -6.05
N ILE A 54 6.56 6.46 -4.73
CA ILE A 54 7.17 5.34 -4.00
C ILE A 54 6.53 4.02 -4.44
N THR A 55 5.20 3.93 -4.44
CA THR A 55 4.46 2.74 -4.90
C THR A 55 4.81 2.40 -6.35
N GLN A 56 4.96 3.38 -7.23
CA GLN A 56 5.41 3.17 -8.61
C GLN A 56 6.84 2.60 -8.68
N ALA A 57 7.79 3.16 -7.93
CA ALA A 57 9.17 2.67 -7.89
C ALA A 57 9.25 1.22 -7.40
N LEU A 58 8.45 0.89 -6.40
CA LEU A 58 8.32 -0.44 -5.80
C LEU A 58 7.68 -1.44 -6.77
N CYS A 59 6.55 -1.09 -7.39
CA CYS A 59 5.86 -1.91 -8.40
C CYS A 59 6.72 -2.19 -9.64
N THR A 60 7.55 -1.24 -10.05
CA THR A 60 8.43 -1.38 -11.22
C THR A 60 9.78 -2.03 -10.90
N GLU A 61 10.02 -2.36 -9.62
CA GLU A 61 11.28 -2.93 -9.12
C GLU A 61 12.52 -2.12 -9.56
N ASN A 62 12.35 -0.81 -9.75
CA ASN A 62 13.43 0.04 -10.22
C ASN A 62 14.40 0.31 -9.06
N ALA A 63 15.46 -0.49 -8.97
CA ALA A 63 16.44 -0.42 -7.90
C ALA A 63 17.01 1.00 -7.69
N GLY A 64 17.21 1.76 -8.77
CA GLY A 64 17.68 3.15 -8.70
C GLY A 64 16.66 4.08 -8.03
N GLN A 65 15.37 3.96 -8.40
CA GLN A 65 14.31 4.76 -7.78
C GLN A 65 14.03 4.31 -6.34
N ILE A 66 14.01 3.00 -6.08
CA ILE A 66 13.86 2.46 -4.71
C ILE A 66 15.00 2.99 -3.82
N HIS A 67 16.23 3.01 -4.32
CA HIS A 67 17.35 3.60 -3.60
C HIS A 67 17.16 5.10 -3.37
N ALA A 68 16.70 5.86 -4.36
CA ALA A 68 16.42 7.30 -4.21
C ALA A 68 15.36 7.56 -3.12
N TYR A 69 14.37 6.67 -2.95
CA TYR A 69 13.34 6.78 -1.92
C TYR A 69 13.68 6.08 -0.59
N ARG A 70 14.90 5.56 -0.43
CA ARG A 70 15.33 4.79 0.76
C ARG A 70 15.14 5.50 2.09
N PHE A 71 15.21 6.84 2.08
CA PHE A 71 15.03 7.66 3.28
C PHE A 71 13.67 7.37 3.93
N LEU A 72 12.58 7.59 3.20
CA LEU A 72 11.24 7.38 3.73
C LEU A 72 10.88 5.90 3.83
N ILE A 73 11.34 5.08 2.89
CA ILE A 73 11.09 3.62 2.94
C ILE A 73 11.62 3.06 4.27
N ASN A 74 12.86 3.38 4.66
CA ASN A 74 13.42 2.87 5.90
C ASN A 74 12.65 3.34 7.14
N ASP A 75 12.33 4.64 7.22
CA ASP A 75 11.59 5.20 8.35
C ASP A 75 10.18 4.58 8.45
N LEU A 76 9.52 4.35 7.31
CA LEU A 76 8.20 3.72 7.26
C LEU A 76 8.26 2.27 7.73
N ARG A 77 9.26 1.48 7.28
CA ARG A 77 9.44 0.09 7.72
C ARG A 77 9.68 -0.02 9.22
N LEU A 78 10.54 0.86 9.75
CA LEU A 78 10.81 0.90 11.20
C LEU A 78 9.55 1.21 12.00
N MET A 79 8.76 2.18 11.54
CA MET A 79 7.49 2.51 12.15
C MET A 79 6.53 1.30 12.09
N ILE A 80 6.42 0.63 10.93
CA ILE A 80 5.48 -0.48 10.76
C ILE A 80 5.82 -1.60 11.74
N LEU A 81 7.12 -1.90 11.86
CA LEU A 81 7.61 -2.89 12.81
C LEU A 81 7.30 -2.50 14.26
N GLN A 82 7.48 -1.22 14.64
CA GLN A 82 7.17 -0.75 15.99
C GLN A 82 5.68 -0.90 16.34
N GLU A 83 4.77 -0.58 15.41
CA GLU A 83 3.33 -0.78 15.60
C GLU A 83 2.97 -2.27 15.68
N TYR A 84 3.55 -3.08 14.78
CA TYR A 84 3.34 -4.51 14.77
C TYR A 84 3.73 -5.16 16.11
N GLU A 85 4.89 -4.80 16.66
CA GLU A 85 5.38 -5.33 17.94
C GLU A 85 4.42 -5.04 19.11
N GLN A 86 3.65 -3.94 19.05
CA GLN A 86 2.66 -3.60 20.08
C GLN A 86 1.39 -4.44 19.99
N ILE A 87 1.01 -4.89 18.79
CA ILE A 87 -0.30 -5.55 18.54
C ILE A 87 -0.21 -7.04 18.25
N LYS A 88 0.95 -7.57 17.84
CA LYS A 88 1.10 -8.96 17.35
C LYS A 88 0.59 -10.04 18.30
N GLY A 89 0.62 -9.80 19.63
CA GLY A 89 0.12 -10.73 20.64
C GLY A 89 -1.41 -10.71 20.83
N SER A 90 -2.11 -9.74 20.23
CA SER A 90 -3.55 -9.53 20.40
C SER A 90 -4.39 -9.87 19.17
N VAL A 91 -3.75 -10.15 18.03
CA VAL A 91 -4.44 -10.42 16.76
C VAL A 91 -4.63 -11.92 16.59
N GLU A 92 -5.80 -12.42 17.01
CA GLU A 92 -6.17 -13.83 16.79
C GLU A 92 -6.56 -14.10 15.33
N HIS A 93 -7.45 -13.27 14.80
CA HIS A 93 -7.94 -13.34 13.42
C HIS A 93 -8.43 -11.96 12.97
N LEU A 94 -8.02 -11.53 11.78
CA LEU A 94 -8.42 -10.25 11.19
C LEU A 94 -8.67 -10.42 9.68
N THR A 95 -9.70 -9.72 9.20
CA THR A 95 -10.01 -9.58 7.77
C THR A 95 -9.90 -8.12 7.38
N VAL A 96 -9.21 -7.86 6.28
CA VAL A 96 -9.08 -6.54 5.67
C VAL A 96 -9.38 -6.63 4.18
N TYR A 97 -9.70 -5.49 3.59
CA TYR A 97 -10.18 -5.39 2.23
C TYR A 97 -9.34 -4.41 1.43
N ARG A 98 -9.20 -4.68 0.14
CA ARG A 98 -8.64 -3.74 -0.83
C ARG A 98 -9.41 -3.83 -2.13
N GLY A 99 -9.96 -2.71 -2.57
CA GLY A 99 -10.58 -2.63 -3.89
C GLY A 99 -9.60 -2.12 -4.94
N GLY A 100 -9.83 -2.51 -6.18
CA GLY A 100 -9.14 -1.95 -7.33
C GLY A 100 -9.70 -2.49 -8.63
N GLN A 101 -9.12 -2.01 -9.72
CA GLN A 101 -9.43 -2.50 -11.05
C GLN A 101 -8.18 -3.01 -11.74
N PHE A 102 -8.33 -4.14 -12.43
CA PHE A 102 -7.22 -4.84 -13.06
C PHE A 102 -7.52 -5.09 -14.52
N SER A 103 -6.50 -5.02 -15.36
CA SER A 103 -6.59 -5.47 -16.75
C SER A 103 -6.93 -6.96 -16.80
N ASN A 104 -7.42 -7.41 -17.96
CA ASN A 104 -7.68 -8.83 -18.17
C ASN A 104 -6.41 -9.68 -17.98
N ASP A 105 -5.26 -9.21 -18.43
CA ASP A 105 -3.99 -9.93 -18.30
C ASP A 105 -3.56 -10.09 -16.84
N GLU A 106 -3.65 -9.02 -16.04
CA GLU A 106 -3.37 -9.07 -14.60
C GLU A 106 -4.31 -10.05 -13.90
N PHE A 107 -5.60 -10.00 -14.24
CA PHE A 107 -6.61 -10.87 -13.64
C PHE A 107 -6.42 -12.34 -14.01
N GLU A 108 -6.14 -12.64 -15.28
CA GLU A 108 -5.82 -14.01 -15.72
C GLU A 108 -4.54 -14.53 -15.08
N GLN A 109 -3.55 -13.66 -14.84
CA GLN A 109 -2.36 -14.03 -14.09
C GLN A 109 -2.70 -14.39 -12.64
N MET A 110 -3.62 -13.67 -11.98
CA MET A 110 -4.10 -14.04 -10.63
C MET A 110 -4.76 -15.43 -10.64
N LYS A 111 -5.63 -15.73 -11.62
CA LYS A 111 -6.27 -17.05 -11.72
C LYS A 111 -5.27 -18.20 -11.85
N LYS A 112 -4.20 -18.01 -12.62
CA LYS A 112 -3.14 -19.01 -12.78
C LYS A 112 -2.35 -19.26 -11.49
N ASN A 113 -2.42 -18.35 -10.53
CA ASN A 113 -1.71 -18.42 -9.25
C ASN A 113 -2.61 -18.83 -8.07
N ILE A 114 -3.83 -19.34 -8.32
CA ILE A 114 -4.66 -19.93 -7.26
C ILE A 114 -3.90 -21.11 -6.62
N GLY A 115 -3.82 -21.12 -5.28
CA GLY A 115 -3.05 -22.08 -4.50
C GLY A 115 -1.55 -21.78 -4.41
N ASN A 116 -1.06 -20.74 -5.08
CA ASN A 116 0.33 -20.29 -5.00
C ASN A 116 0.47 -19.07 -4.08
N THR A 117 1.69 -18.86 -3.60
CA THR A 117 2.07 -17.66 -2.85
C THR A 117 2.49 -16.54 -3.80
N LEU A 118 1.88 -15.38 -3.66
CA LEU A 118 2.26 -14.12 -4.26
C LEU A 118 3.09 -13.31 -3.26
N THR A 119 4.18 -12.71 -3.72
CA THR A 119 4.89 -11.69 -2.94
C THR A 119 4.58 -10.33 -3.51
N LYS A 120 4.25 -9.36 -2.65
CA LYS A 120 4.08 -7.97 -3.08
C LYS A 120 5.31 -7.15 -2.73
N ASN A 121 5.95 -6.58 -3.75
CA ASN A 121 7.14 -5.74 -3.59
C ASN A 121 6.80 -4.28 -3.24
N GLU A 122 5.59 -4.01 -2.74
CA GLU A 122 5.13 -2.71 -2.28
C GLU A 122 4.45 -2.80 -0.91
N PHE A 123 4.32 -1.66 -0.23
CA PHE A 123 3.49 -1.59 0.97
C PHE A 123 2.03 -1.74 0.54
N LEU A 124 1.29 -2.63 1.20
CA LEU A 124 -0.10 -2.87 0.82
C LEU A 124 -1.03 -2.14 1.78
N SER A 125 -1.61 -1.05 1.29
CA SER A 125 -2.71 -0.36 1.96
C SER A 125 -4.02 -1.14 1.82
N THR A 126 -4.69 -1.36 2.95
CA THR A 126 -5.96 -2.08 3.06
C THR A 126 -6.84 -1.42 4.11
N THR A 127 -8.13 -1.72 4.13
CA THR A 127 -9.09 -1.17 5.08
C THR A 127 -9.84 -2.29 5.79
N ARG A 128 -10.20 -2.12 7.06
CA ARG A 128 -11.15 -3.02 7.73
C ARG A 128 -12.59 -2.85 7.25
N THR A 129 -12.87 -1.78 6.52
CA THR A 129 -14.22 -1.40 6.08
C THR A 129 -14.43 -1.83 4.63
N ARG A 130 -15.24 -2.88 4.41
CA ARG A 130 -15.52 -3.42 3.06
C ARG A 130 -16.07 -2.35 2.13
N GLU A 131 -16.92 -1.46 2.63
CA GLU A 131 -17.56 -0.39 1.86
C GLU A 131 -16.54 0.59 1.31
N ILE A 132 -15.50 0.92 2.09
CA ILE A 132 -14.42 1.80 1.65
C ILE A 132 -13.61 1.12 0.54
N ALA A 133 -13.29 -0.16 0.70
CA ALA A 133 -12.64 -0.92 -0.36
C ALA A 133 -13.48 -0.97 -1.65
N LEU A 134 -14.80 -1.15 -1.55
CA LEU A 134 -15.70 -1.14 -2.71
C LEU A 134 -15.71 0.19 -3.46
N MET A 135 -15.53 1.32 -2.77
CA MET A 135 -15.40 2.62 -3.45
C MET A 135 -14.23 2.59 -4.44
N PHE A 136 -13.09 1.99 -4.06
CA PHE A 136 -11.92 1.86 -4.94
C PHE A 136 -12.11 0.82 -6.05
N ALA A 137 -12.87 -0.25 -5.82
CA ALA A 137 -13.19 -1.23 -6.87
C ALA A 137 -14.10 -0.60 -7.95
N ASN A 138 -15.00 0.30 -7.53
CA ASN A 138 -16.03 0.92 -8.38
C ASN A 138 -15.69 2.35 -8.86
N SER A 139 -14.54 2.92 -8.51
CA SER A 139 -14.22 4.34 -8.76
C SER A 139 -13.85 4.70 -10.19
N TYR A 140 -13.77 3.73 -11.10
CA TYR A 140 -13.21 3.92 -12.44
C TYR A 140 -14.24 3.64 -13.55
N ASP A 141 -13.89 4.11 -14.74
CA ASP A 141 -14.76 4.16 -15.92
C ASP A 141 -15.41 2.81 -16.29
N PRO A 142 -16.76 2.69 -16.28
CA PRO A 142 -17.48 1.49 -16.70
C PRO A 142 -17.23 1.05 -18.15
N THR A 143 -16.67 1.95 -18.98
CA THR A 143 -16.30 1.65 -20.37
C THR A 143 -14.92 1.01 -20.49
N SER A 144 -14.16 0.94 -19.39
CA SER A 144 -12.90 0.23 -19.32
C SER A 144 -13.14 -1.28 -19.38
N ASP A 145 -12.30 -2.00 -20.14
CA ASP A 145 -12.27 -3.46 -20.19
C ASP A 145 -11.68 -4.12 -18.92
N ARG A 146 -11.46 -3.32 -17.87
CA ARG A 146 -10.91 -3.74 -16.59
C ARG A 146 -11.95 -4.47 -15.75
N LYS A 147 -11.45 -5.38 -14.90
CA LYS A 147 -12.24 -6.13 -13.92
C LYS A 147 -12.25 -5.38 -12.59
N SER A 148 -13.44 -5.12 -12.06
CA SER A 148 -13.63 -4.67 -10.68
C SER A 148 -13.31 -5.84 -9.75
N VAL A 149 -12.37 -5.63 -8.83
CA VAL A 149 -11.85 -6.64 -7.93
C VAL A 149 -11.88 -6.13 -6.50
N LEU A 150 -12.38 -6.97 -5.60
CA LEU A 150 -12.25 -6.82 -4.15
C LEU A 150 -11.38 -7.94 -3.61
N PHE A 151 -10.21 -7.60 -3.07
CA PHE A 151 -9.43 -8.52 -2.27
C PHE A 151 -10.02 -8.57 -0.86
N GLU A 152 -10.28 -9.78 -0.38
CA GLU A 152 -10.61 -10.10 1.00
C GLU A 152 -9.41 -10.85 1.59
N ILE A 153 -8.68 -10.20 2.49
CA ILE A 153 -7.39 -10.68 3.00
C ILE A 153 -7.54 -11.06 4.46
N THR A 154 -7.27 -12.33 4.76
CA THR A 154 -7.34 -12.86 6.13
C THR A 154 -5.95 -13.17 6.67
N PHE A 155 -5.74 -12.89 7.95
CA PHE A 155 -4.51 -13.23 8.68
C PHE A 155 -4.82 -13.33 10.17
N GLY A 156 -3.86 -13.81 10.96
CA GLY A 156 -4.06 -14.04 12.39
C GLY A 156 -2.76 -14.40 13.09
N ALA A 157 -2.86 -14.99 14.28
CA ALA A 157 -1.71 -15.25 15.15
C ALA A 157 -0.58 -16.10 14.54
N ASN A 158 -0.89 -16.91 13.51
CA ASN A 158 0.08 -17.76 12.82
C ASN A 158 0.65 -17.14 11.54
N SER A 159 0.32 -15.90 11.23
CA SER A 159 0.86 -15.16 10.08
C SER A 159 2.19 -14.51 10.46
N SER A 160 3.17 -14.56 9.56
CA SER A 160 4.41 -13.78 9.63
C SER A 160 4.29 -12.40 8.97
N ALA A 161 3.10 -12.04 8.46
CA ALA A 161 2.84 -10.73 7.90
C ALA A 161 3.04 -9.64 8.96
N VAL A 162 3.92 -8.69 8.64
CA VAL A 162 4.18 -7.50 9.45
C VAL A 162 3.30 -6.37 8.92
N PHE A 163 2.54 -5.73 9.81
CA PHE A 163 1.60 -4.68 9.44
C PHE A 163 1.43 -3.65 10.56
N ALA A 164 0.97 -2.46 10.19
CA ALA A 164 0.61 -1.40 11.11
C ALA A 164 -0.87 -1.07 11.00
N ASP A 165 -1.51 -0.85 12.16
CA ASP A 165 -2.82 -0.21 12.24
C ASP A 165 -2.63 1.31 12.24
N ILE A 166 -2.90 1.93 11.09
CA ILE A 166 -2.66 3.36 10.90
C ILE A 166 -3.94 4.19 10.95
N SER A 167 -5.06 3.57 11.32
CA SER A 167 -6.36 4.21 11.53
C SER A 167 -6.30 5.41 12.49
N ARG A 168 -5.34 5.45 13.42
CA ARG A 168 -5.18 6.54 14.40
C ARG A 168 -4.04 7.51 14.08
N ARG A 169 -3.28 7.27 13.00
CA ARG A 169 -2.03 7.99 12.70
C ARG A 169 -2.07 8.72 11.35
N GLY A 170 -3.07 8.46 10.51
CA GLY A 170 -3.26 9.12 9.22
C GLY A 170 -4.20 10.34 9.27
N ASP A 171 -4.22 11.09 8.17
CA ASP A 171 -5.17 12.20 7.96
C ASP A 171 -6.61 11.67 7.68
N TYR A 172 -6.82 10.34 7.58
CA TYR A 172 -8.07 9.67 7.22
C TYR A 172 -8.47 8.56 8.22
N PRO A 173 -8.85 8.89 9.47
CA PRO A 173 -9.12 7.88 10.49
C PRO A 173 -10.32 6.98 10.18
N ASP A 174 -11.29 7.50 9.41
CA ASP A 174 -12.49 6.76 9.02
C ASP A 174 -12.18 5.59 8.07
N GLU A 175 -11.00 5.58 7.42
CA GLU A 175 -10.59 4.51 6.53
C GLU A 175 -10.18 3.22 7.25
N SER A 176 -10.00 3.25 8.58
CA SER A 176 -9.63 2.07 9.38
C SER A 176 -8.47 1.28 8.75
N GLU A 177 -7.47 2.01 8.25
CA GLU A 177 -6.44 1.49 7.36
C GLU A 177 -5.43 0.57 8.09
N ILE A 178 -5.12 -0.54 7.43
CA ILE A 178 -4.05 -1.49 7.80
C ILE A 178 -3.04 -1.50 6.67
N LEU A 179 -1.78 -1.22 7.00
CA LEU A 179 -0.67 -1.12 6.06
C LEU A 179 0.31 -2.29 6.28
N PHE A 180 0.43 -3.17 5.30
CA PHE A 180 1.41 -4.26 5.33
C PHE A 180 2.81 -3.79 4.89
N ASP A 181 3.86 -4.37 5.50
CA ASP A 181 5.25 -4.13 5.11
C ASP A 181 5.57 -4.74 3.73
N LEU A 182 6.67 -4.26 3.14
CA LEU A 182 7.27 -4.80 1.92
C LEU A 182 7.60 -6.29 2.08
N GLY A 183 7.34 -7.05 1.01
CA GLY A 183 7.66 -8.47 0.98
C GLY A 183 6.65 -9.34 1.73
N THR A 184 5.55 -8.77 2.22
CA THR A 184 4.43 -9.57 2.72
C THR A 184 3.95 -10.51 1.62
N THR A 185 3.67 -11.76 2.02
CA THR A 185 3.26 -12.81 1.11
C THR A 185 1.78 -13.14 1.26
N PHE A 186 1.13 -13.51 0.17
CA PHE A 186 -0.30 -13.76 0.11
C PHE A 186 -0.57 -15.03 -0.67
N GLU A 187 -1.31 -15.96 -0.11
CA GLU A 187 -1.80 -17.14 -0.83
C GLU A 187 -3.18 -16.84 -1.42
N ILE A 188 -3.37 -17.05 -2.72
CA ILE A 188 -4.69 -16.93 -3.35
C ILE A 188 -5.50 -18.20 -3.07
N GLN A 189 -6.56 -18.08 -2.27
CA GLN A 189 -7.41 -19.19 -1.88
C GLN A 189 -8.53 -19.45 -2.88
N SER A 190 -9.21 -18.39 -3.32
CA SER A 190 -10.29 -18.48 -4.31
C SER A 190 -10.45 -17.17 -5.07
N ILE A 191 -11.08 -17.27 -6.24
CA ILE A 191 -11.53 -16.14 -7.07
C ILE A 191 -12.96 -16.44 -7.47
N ASP A 192 -13.90 -15.63 -6.98
CA ASP A 192 -15.33 -15.84 -7.12
C ASP A 192 -15.99 -14.62 -7.77
N LEU A 193 -16.97 -14.82 -8.65
CA LEU A 193 -17.75 -13.72 -9.23
C LEU A 193 -19.04 -13.50 -8.43
N GLU A 194 -19.21 -12.29 -7.90
CA GLU A 194 -20.49 -11.83 -7.37
C GLU A 194 -21.32 -11.27 -8.54
N GLU A 195 -22.13 -12.14 -9.16
CA GLU A 195 -22.90 -11.84 -10.38
C GLU A 195 -23.78 -10.59 -10.28
N ALA A 196 -24.39 -10.36 -9.11
CA ALA A 196 -25.30 -9.24 -8.89
C ALA A 196 -24.62 -7.87 -9.01
N SER A 197 -23.33 -7.80 -8.68
CA SER A 197 -22.52 -6.58 -8.68
C SER A 197 -21.43 -6.57 -9.75
N ASN A 198 -21.30 -7.66 -10.54
CA ASN A 198 -20.21 -7.90 -11.48
C ASN A 198 -18.83 -7.65 -10.84
N LEU A 199 -18.69 -8.07 -9.58
CA LEU A 199 -17.49 -7.87 -8.77
C LEU A 199 -16.77 -9.20 -8.58
N TRP A 200 -15.47 -9.22 -8.87
CA TRP A 200 -14.64 -10.37 -8.55
C TRP A 200 -14.12 -10.27 -7.12
N ILE A 201 -14.42 -11.26 -6.29
CA ILE A 201 -13.90 -11.37 -4.93
C ILE A 201 -12.73 -12.34 -4.96
N ILE A 202 -11.55 -11.84 -4.58
CA ILE A 202 -10.33 -12.63 -4.48
C ILE A 202 -10.01 -12.82 -3.01
N LYS A 203 -10.10 -14.06 -2.53
CA LYS A 203 -9.77 -14.39 -1.14
C LYS A 203 -8.29 -14.68 -1.02
N LEU A 204 -7.62 -13.92 -0.16
CA LEU A 204 -6.21 -14.06 0.13
C LEU A 204 -6.02 -14.46 1.60
N LYS A 205 -4.99 -15.24 1.85
CA LYS A 205 -4.43 -15.42 3.18
C LYS A 205 -3.06 -14.78 3.24
N ALA A 206 -2.87 -13.79 4.11
CA ALA A 206 -1.57 -13.18 4.35
C ALA A 206 -0.72 -14.11 5.24
N ASN A 207 0.49 -14.41 4.77
CA ASN A 207 1.47 -15.24 5.44
C ASN A 207 2.71 -14.44 5.79
#